data_AF-A0A927MI65-F1
#
_entry.id   AF-A0A927MI65-F1
#
_cell.length_a   1.000
_cell.length_b   1.000
_cell.length_c   1.000
_cell.angle_alpha   90.00
_cell.angle_beta   90.00
_cell.angle_gamma   90.00
#
_symmetry.space_group_name_H-M   'P 1'
#
loop_
_entity.id
_entity.type
_entity.pdbx_description
1 polymer ?
#
loop_
_entity_poly.entity_id
_entity_poly.type
_entity_poly.pdbx_seq_one_letter_code
_entity_poly.pdbx_strand_id
1 'polypeptide(L)'
;MKNLGLVVSLALLLFGCSSSSSIEKQLLDVMTKMNTAEKEYRNVQSALTELEKKEQQLFNKTMKITQEQQKDLKTKVTALEKLLDQRLGYLKKEDVAMAKAKEFASDFDAIIDNAAENHKHSIEELQLVIDERYELHSIVMSDYQKLASLQKELYELLIAEGTELKQLNIKLAEVNSQNEIVQASITVYNGMTEKVNVLKDTIFANLENKE
;
A
#
# COMPACT_ATOMS: atom_id res chain seq x y z
N MET A 1 -29.91 -78.55 -9.20
CA MET A 1 -30.53 -77.32 -8.67
C MET A 1 -29.55 -76.74 -7.67
N LYS A 2 -28.80 -75.70 -8.06
CA LYS A 2 -27.65 -75.16 -7.32
C LYS A 2 -28.02 -73.78 -6.75
N ASN A 3 -28.02 -73.73 -5.42
CA ASN A 3 -27.52 -72.69 -4.52
C ASN A 3 -27.82 -71.21 -4.83
N LEU A 4 -28.82 -70.71 -4.09
CA LEU A 4 -28.74 -69.64 -3.10
C LEU A 4 -27.63 -68.58 -3.27
N GLY A 5 -28.06 -67.33 -3.34
CA GLY A 5 -27.26 -66.17 -3.70
C GLY A 5 -26.28 -65.67 -2.62
N LEU A 6 -25.37 -64.84 -3.10
CA LEU A 6 -24.71 -63.79 -2.33
C LEU A 6 -24.40 -62.66 -3.31
N VAL A 7 -25.27 -61.65 -3.36
CA VAL A 7 -24.96 -60.38 -4.01
C VAL A 7 -24.04 -59.63 -3.05
N VAL A 8 -22.74 -59.68 -3.33
CA VAL A 8 -21.78 -58.78 -2.68
C VAL A 8 -21.95 -57.43 -3.37
N SER A 9 -22.82 -56.59 -2.81
CA SER A 9 -22.78 -55.15 -3.07
C SER A 9 -21.44 -54.64 -2.58
N LEU A 10 -20.55 -54.30 -3.52
CA LEU A 10 -19.40 -53.49 -3.24
C LEU A 10 -19.93 -52.09 -2.90
N ALA A 11 -20.14 -51.83 -1.61
CA ALA A 11 -20.25 -50.46 -1.13
C ALA A 11 -18.86 -49.84 -1.35
N LEU A 12 -18.73 -49.11 -2.46
CA LEU A 12 -17.71 -48.07 -2.55
C LEU A 12 -18.06 -47.08 -1.44
N LEU A 13 -17.41 -47.24 -0.30
CA LEU A 13 -17.24 -46.14 0.65
C LEU A 13 -16.43 -45.10 -0.12
N LEU A 14 -17.15 -44.20 -0.78
CA LEU A 14 -16.63 -42.88 -1.09
C LEU A 14 -16.29 -42.27 0.27
N PHE A 15 -15.06 -42.46 0.73
CA PHE A 15 -14.47 -41.56 1.69
C PHE A 15 -14.63 -40.18 1.07
N GLY A 16 -15.48 -39.37 1.71
CA GLY A 16 -15.83 -38.07 1.20
C GLY A 16 -14.56 -37.29 0.90
N CYS A 17 -14.49 -36.70 -0.28
CA CYS A 17 -13.74 -35.47 -0.46
C CYS A 17 -14.09 -34.59 0.73
N SER A 18 -13.15 -34.38 1.65
CA SER A 18 -13.32 -33.41 2.73
C SER A 18 -13.58 -32.07 2.06
N SER A 19 -14.85 -31.64 2.08
CA SER A 19 -15.35 -30.41 1.49
C SER A 19 -14.99 -29.15 2.29
N SER A 20 -14.01 -29.25 3.20
CA SER A 20 -13.32 -28.13 3.83
C SER A 20 -12.04 -27.85 3.05
N SER A 21 -11.91 -26.65 2.47
CA SER A 21 -10.62 -26.18 1.93
C SER A 21 -9.54 -26.24 3.00
N SER A 22 -8.35 -26.78 2.68
CA SER A 22 -7.20 -26.76 3.59
C SER A 22 -6.92 -25.33 4.08
N ILE A 23 -6.35 -25.19 5.28
CA ILE A 23 -5.92 -23.89 5.83
C ILE A 23 -5.00 -23.16 4.83
N GLU A 24 -4.12 -23.90 4.17
CA GLU A 24 -3.27 -23.39 3.10
C GLU A 24 -4.08 -22.74 1.96
N LYS A 25 -5.13 -23.41 1.47
CA LYS A 25 -5.98 -22.88 0.41
C LYS A 25 -6.76 -21.64 0.87
N GLN A 26 -7.21 -21.60 2.12
CA GLN A 26 -7.91 -20.44 2.67
C GLN A 26 -6.97 -19.24 2.79
N LEU A 27 -5.76 -19.45 3.31
CA LEU A 27 -4.74 -18.42 3.43
C LEU A 27 -4.33 -17.89 2.05
N LEU A 28 -4.12 -18.78 1.07
CA LEU A 28 -3.82 -18.41 -0.30
C LEU A 28 -4.92 -17.57 -0.94
N ASP A 29 -6.20 -17.91 -0.68
CA ASP A 29 -7.36 -17.16 -1.19
C ASP A 29 -7.40 -15.74 -0.62
N VAL A 30 -7.27 -15.57 0.70
CA VAL A 30 -7.26 -14.25 1.34
C VAL A 30 -6.07 -13.41 0.85
N MET A 31 -4.86 -13.97 0.82
CA MET A 31 -3.68 -13.27 0.30
C MET A 31 -3.85 -12.87 -1.17
N THR A 32 -4.49 -13.71 -1.98
CA THR A 32 -4.79 -13.41 -3.40
C THR A 32 -5.82 -12.30 -3.54
N LYS A 33 -6.88 -12.29 -2.71
CA LYS A 33 -7.89 -11.22 -2.69
C LYS A 33 -7.25 -9.88 -2.33
N MET A 34 -6.44 -9.84 -1.27
CA MET A 34 -5.71 -8.65 -0.83
C MET A 34 -4.78 -8.14 -1.93
N ASN A 35 -3.91 -9.03 -2.45
CA ASN A 35 -2.99 -8.67 -3.52
C ASN A 35 -3.73 -8.15 -4.77
N THR A 36 -4.87 -8.73 -5.11
CA THR A 36 -5.70 -8.27 -6.24
C THR A 36 -6.33 -6.91 -5.98
N ALA A 37 -6.82 -6.65 -4.76
CA ALA A 37 -7.35 -5.34 -4.37
C ALA A 37 -6.28 -4.25 -4.42
N GLU A 38 -5.04 -4.58 -4.05
CA GLU A 38 -3.87 -3.68 -4.09
C GLU A 38 -3.31 -3.43 -5.50
N LYS A 39 -3.94 -3.96 -6.56
CA LYS A 39 -3.42 -3.82 -7.93
C LYS A 39 -3.20 -2.35 -8.31
N GLU A 40 -4.14 -1.48 -7.97
CA GLU A 40 -4.02 -0.06 -8.33
C GLU A 40 -2.92 0.65 -7.54
N TYR A 41 -2.71 0.29 -6.26
CA TYR A 41 -1.54 0.75 -5.50
C TYR A 41 -0.24 0.51 -6.27
N ARG A 42 -0.02 -0.70 -6.81
CA ARG A 42 1.19 -1.02 -7.59
C ARG A 42 1.23 -0.33 -8.95
N ASN A 43 0.09 -0.19 -9.64
CA ASN A 43 0.04 0.41 -10.96
C ASN A 43 0.46 1.88 -10.97
N VAL A 44 0.14 2.62 -9.90
CA VAL A 44 0.35 4.08 -9.87
C VAL A 44 1.77 4.49 -9.46
N GLN A 45 2.56 3.61 -8.86
CA GLN A 45 3.90 3.93 -8.30
C GLN A 45 4.86 4.54 -9.32
N SER A 46 4.91 3.96 -10.53
CA SER A 46 5.78 4.47 -11.61
C SER A 46 5.35 5.87 -12.06
N ALA A 47 4.05 6.11 -12.17
CA ALA A 47 3.51 7.43 -12.53
C ALA A 47 3.80 8.46 -11.43
N LEU A 48 3.66 8.10 -10.16
CA LEU A 48 3.99 8.96 -9.01
C LEU A 48 5.47 9.37 -9.04
N THR A 49 6.38 8.39 -9.18
CA THR A 49 7.82 8.64 -9.25
C THR A 49 8.19 9.61 -10.39
N GLU A 50 7.61 9.42 -11.57
CA GLU A 50 7.85 10.29 -12.71
C GLU A 50 7.26 11.70 -12.53
N LEU A 51 6.11 11.83 -11.88
CA LEU A 51 5.52 13.13 -11.55
C LEU A 51 6.38 13.89 -10.54
N GLU A 52 6.84 13.24 -9.47
CA GLU A 52 7.72 13.83 -8.46
C GLU A 52 9.03 14.33 -9.08
N LYS A 53 9.64 13.52 -9.95
CA LYS A 53 10.85 13.91 -10.70
C LYS A 53 10.60 15.14 -11.58
N LYS A 54 9.48 15.18 -12.31
CA LYS A 54 9.12 16.31 -13.16
C LYS A 54 8.87 17.57 -12.34
N GLU A 55 8.19 17.44 -11.21
CA GLU A 55 7.89 18.54 -10.30
C GLU A 55 9.18 19.11 -9.71
N GLN A 56 10.08 18.26 -9.19
CA GLN A 56 11.38 18.69 -8.68
C GLN A 56 12.22 19.42 -9.75
N GLN A 57 12.25 18.90 -10.98
CA GLN A 57 12.96 19.53 -12.08
C GLN A 57 12.35 20.88 -12.46
N LEU A 58 11.02 20.99 -12.45
CA LEU A 58 10.32 22.24 -12.73
C LEU A 58 10.57 23.25 -11.60
N PHE A 59 10.50 22.82 -10.34
CA PHE A 59 10.75 23.65 -9.17
C PHE A 59 12.15 24.26 -9.21
N ASN A 60 13.17 23.44 -9.52
CA ASN A 60 14.55 23.91 -9.69
C ASN A 60 14.70 24.93 -10.82
N LYS A 61 13.87 24.89 -11.86
CA LYS A 61 13.84 25.89 -12.94
C LYS A 61 13.10 27.16 -12.48
N THR A 62 12.02 27.01 -11.72
CA THR A 62 11.23 28.12 -11.16
C THR A 62 12.08 28.97 -10.21
N MET A 63 12.88 28.35 -9.35
CA MET A 63 13.77 29.07 -8.42
C MET A 63 14.88 29.89 -9.08
N LYS A 64 15.12 29.72 -10.38
CA LYS A 64 16.10 30.51 -11.16
C LYS A 64 15.49 31.75 -11.81
N ILE A 65 14.17 31.89 -11.76
CA ILE A 65 13.45 33.02 -12.32
C ILE A 65 13.41 34.15 -11.30
N THR A 66 13.72 35.36 -11.75
CA THR A 66 13.61 36.55 -10.90
C THR A 66 12.15 36.98 -10.78
N GLN A 67 11.77 37.61 -9.66
CA GLN A 67 10.41 38.12 -9.48
C GLN A 67 10.03 39.18 -10.52
N GLU A 68 10.97 39.82 -11.22
CA GLU A 68 10.69 40.75 -12.33
C GLU A 68 10.08 40.04 -13.54
N GLN A 69 10.29 38.74 -13.69
CA GLN A 69 9.72 37.90 -14.74
C GLN A 69 8.38 37.27 -14.31
N GLN A 70 7.49 38.07 -13.74
CA GLN A 70 6.21 37.64 -13.13
C GLN A 70 5.38 36.69 -14.01
N LYS A 71 5.30 36.95 -15.32
CA LYS A 71 4.50 36.12 -16.25
C LYS A 71 5.06 34.69 -16.37
N ASP A 72 6.37 34.55 -16.47
CA ASP A 72 7.02 33.25 -16.60
C ASP A 72 6.97 32.49 -15.27
N LEU A 73 7.12 33.22 -14.15
CA LEU A 73 7.00 32.66 -12.80
C LEU A 73 5.60 32.07 -12.55
N LYS A 74 4.55 32.86 -12.82
CA LYS A 74 3.14 32.40 -12.72
C LYS A 74 2.88 31.18 -13.57
N THR A 75 3.36 31.18 -14.82
CA THR A 75 3.20 30.03 -15.73
C THR A 75 3.84 28.75 -15.16
N LYS A 76 5.02 28.86 -14.56
CA LYS A 76 5.69 27.69 -13.96
C LYS A 76 5.03 27.24 -12.66
N VAL A 77 4.55 28.17 -11.84
CA VAL A 77 3.82 27.83 -10.61
C VAL A 77 2.52 27.10 -10.93
N THR A 78 1.72 27.57 -11.90
CA THR A 78 0.53 26.83 -12.35
C THR A 78 0.87 25.42 -12.86
N ALA A 79 2.02 25.26 -13.52
CA ALA A 79 2.47 23.94 -13.95
C ALA A 79 2.92 23.05 -12.78
N LEU A 80 3.51 23.60 -11.71
CA LEU A 80 3.82 22.89 -10.47
C LEU A 80 2.55 22.42 -9.75
N GLU A 81 1.58 23.33 -9.58
CA GLU A 81 0.28 23.01 -8.96
C GLU A 81 -0.43 21.88 -9.71
N LYS A 82 -0.42 21.91 -11.04
CA LYS A 82 -1.00 20.86 -11.87
C LYS A 82 -0.31 19.50 -11.65
N LEU A 83 1.01 19.46 -11.53
CA LEU A 83 1.75 18.23 -11.25
C LEU A 83 1.42 17.69 -9.85
N LEU A 84 1.32 18.58 -8.86
CA LEU A 84 0.93 18.23 -7.50
C LEU A 84 -0.50 17.66 -7.44
N ASP A 85 -1.45 18.28 -8.11
CA ASP A 85 -2.83 17.78 -8.17
C ASP A 85 -2.91 16.43 -8.90
N GLN A 86 -2.09 16.20 -9.92
CA GLN A 86 -1.96 14.89 -10.56
C GLN A 86 -1.42 13.83 -9.58
N ARG A 87 -0.38 14.14 -8.80
CA ARG A 87 0.17 13.26 -7.75
C ARG A 87 -0.93 12.89 -6.74
N LEU A 88 -1.63 13.89 -6.21
CA LEU A 88 -2.72 13.67 -5.25
C LEU A 88 -3.86 12.82 -5.83
N GLY A 89 -4.16 12.97 -7.11
CA GLY A 89 -5.13 12.13 -7.82
C GLY A 89 -4.72 10.66 -7.90
N TYR A 90 -3.44 10.37 -8.12
CA TYR A 90 -2.91 9.00 -8.11
C TYR A 90 -2.85 8.42 -6.69
N LEU A 91 -2.41 9.19 -5.70
CA LEU A 91 -2.39 8.75 -4.30
C LEU A 91 -3.77 8.41 -3.78
N LYS A 92 -4.80 9.18 -4.17
CA LYS A 92 -6.19 8.84 -3.82
C LYS A 92 -6.62 7.47 -4.37
N LYS A 93 -6.14 7.08 -5.56
CA LYS A 93 -6.45 5.75 -6.12
C LYS A 93 -5.73 4.64 -5.34
N GLU A 94 -4.48 4.88 -4.98
CA GLU A 94 -3.70 4.01 -4.11
C GLU A 94 -4.38 3.83 -2.75
N ASP A 95 -4.76 4.92 -2.09
CA ASP A 95 -5.42 4.92 -0.77
C ASP A 95 -6.73 4.12 -0.79
N VAL A 96 -7.56 4.31 -1.82
CA VAL A 96 -8.79 3.52 -2.01
C VAL A 96 -8.49 2.03 -2.21
N ALA A 97 -7.44 1.69 -2.97
CA ALA A 97 -7.06 0.30 -3.21
C ALA A 97 -6.56 -0.38 -1.93
N MET A 98 -5.75 0.33 -1.14
CA MET A 98 -5.20 -0.16 0.13
C MET A 98 -6.29 -0.30 1.19
N ALA A 99 -7.21 0.67 1.30
CA ALA A 99 -8.37 0.57 2.19
C ALA A 99 -9.25 -0.63 1.85
N LYS A 100 -9.54 -0.87 0.56
CA LYS A 100 -10.28 -2.06 0.12
C LYS A 100 -9.55 -3.37 0.43
N ALA A 101 -8.22 -3.39 0.30
CA ALA A 101 -7.44 -4.57 0.61
C ALA A 101 -7.46 -4.90 2.11
N LYS A 102 -7.42 -3.86 2.97
CA LYS A 102 -7.51 -3.99 4.43
C LYS A 102 -8.80 -4.69 4.88
N GLU A 103 -9.92 -4.52 4.17
CA GLU A 103 -11.20 -5.17 4.53
C GLU A 103 -11.07 -6.71 4.59
N PHE A 104 -10.23 -7.30 3.74
CA PHE A 104 -9.99 -8.74 3.71
C PHE A 104 -9.12 -9.25 4.86
N ALA A 105 -8.47 -8.38 5.65
CA ALA A 105 -7.69 -8.79 6.81
C ALA A 105 -8.57 -9.49 7.88
N SER A 106 -9.87 -9.17 7.92
CA SER A 106 -10.83 -9.84 8.80
C SER A 106 -11.12 -11.30 8.42
N ASP A 107 -10.84 -11.71 7.17
CA ASP A 107 -11.01 -13.11 6.75
C ASP A 107 -10.02 -14.05 7.47
N PHE A 108 -8.94 -13.51 8.07
CA PHE A 108 -7.98 -14.29 8.86
C PHE A 108 -8.58 -14.87 10.14
N ASP A 109 -9.55 -14.20 10.78
CA ASP A 109 -10.16 -14.64 12.04
C ASP A 109 -10.73 -16.06 11.90
N ALA A 110 -11.49 -16.29 10.82
CA ALA A 110 -12.07 -17.60 10.53
C ALA A 110 -11.00 -18.65 10.19
N ILE A 111 -9.87 -18.25 9.59
CA ILE A 111 -8.77 -19.16 9.29
C ILE A 111 -8.08 -19.58 10.58
N ILE A 112 -7.83 -18.64 11.49
CA ILE A 112 -7.19 -18.87 12.79
C ILE A 112 -8.06 -19.81 13.62
N ASP A 113 -9.37 -19.56 13.71
CA ASP A 113 -10.30 -20.41 14.47
C ASP A 113 -10.28 -21.88 14.03
N ASN A 114 -10.10 -22.10 12.72
CA ASN A 114 -10.08 -23.43 12.11
C ASN A 114 -8.68 -24.06 12.02
N ALA A 115 -7.62 -23.31 12.33
CA ALA A 115 -6.25 -23.80 12.25
C ALA A 115 -5.88 -24.71 13.43
N ALA A 116 -5.01 -25.68 13.18
CA ALA A 116 -4.42 -26.46 14.27
C ALA A 116 -3.56 -25.57 15.17
N GLU A 117 -3.50 -25.87 16.47
CA GLU A 117 -2.80 -25.07 17.49
C GLU A 117 -1.34 -24.73 17.13
N ASN A 118 -0.66 -25.64 16.42
CA ASN A 118 0.73 -25.41 16.02
C ASN A 118 0.90 -24.43 14.84
N HIS A 119 -0.20 -23.99 14.21
CA HIS A 119 -0.21 -23.02 13.09
C HIS A 119 -0.93 -21.72 13.45
N LYS A 120 -1.88 -21.75 14.41
CA LYS A 120 -2.63 -20.56 14.86
C LYS A 120 -1.74 -19.36 15.13
N HIS A 121 -0.74 -19.52 15.98
CA HIS A 121 0.11 -18.42 16.40
C HIS A 121 0.82 -17.72 15.23
N SER A 122 1.30 -18.49 14.24
CA SER A 122 1.95 -17.91 13.06
C SER A 122 0.96 -17.17 12.16
N ILE A 123 -0.28 -17.65 12.06
CA ILE A 123 -1.33 -16.99 11.27
C ILE A 123 -1.81 -15.70 11.98
N GLU A 124 -1.93 -15.72 13.30
CA GLU A 124 -2.19 -14.53 14.12
C GLU A 124 -1.09 -13.47 13.96
N GLU A 125 0.18 -13.89 13.99
CA GLU A 125 1.31 -12.98 13.76
C GLU A 125 1.25 -12.37 12.35
N LEU A 126 0.90 -13.17 11.33
CA LEU A 126 0.74 -12.68 9.96
C LEU A 126 -0.38 -11.65 9.85
N GLN A 127 -1.55 -11.89 10.48
CA GLN A 127 -2.65 -10.94 10.50
C GLN A 127 -2.22 -9.62 11.15
N LEU A 128 -1.55 -9.68 12.31
CA LEU A 128 -1.06 -8.49 13.03
C LEU A 128 -0.12 -7.64 12.17
N VAL A 129 0.87 -8.24 11.50
CA VAL A 129 1.80 -7.46 10.66
C VAL A 129 1.15 -6.92 9.40
N ILE A 130 0.11 -7.58 8.89
CA ILE A 130 -0.70 -7.09 7.77
C ILE A 130 -1.50 -5.86 8.20
N ASP A 131 -2.13 -5.90 9.37
CA ASP A 131 -2.88 -4.76 9.91
C ASP A 131 -1.95 -3.56 10.15
N GLU A 132 -0.79 -3.80 10.77
CA GLU A 132 0.23 -2.78 11.01
C GLU A 132 0.73 -2.18 9.69
N ARG A 133 0.90 -2.99 8.63
CA ARG A 133 1.26 -2.49 7.29
C ARG A 133 0.24 -1.48 6.75
N TYR A 134 -1.06 -1.75 6.89
CA TYR A 134 -2.10 -0.82 6.41
C TYR A 134 -2.20 0.45 7.26
N GLU A 135 -1.95 0.35 8.56
CA GLU A 135 -1.84 1.52 9.43
C GLU A 135 -0.65 2.41 9.05
N LEU A 136 0.51 1.80 8.82
CA LEU A 136 1.70 2.51 8.32
C LEU A 136 1.46 3.14 6.95
N HIS A 137 0.73 2.49 6.05
CA HIS A 137 0.32 3.09 4.78
C HIS A 137 -0.53 4.35 4.99
N SER A 138 -1.49 4.30 5.92
CA SER A 138 -2.33 5.45 6.27
C SER A 138 -1.50 6.63 6.81
N ILE A 139 -0.44 6.34 7.57
CA ILE A 139 0.51 7.34 8.05
C ILE A 139 1.27 7.97 6.87
N VAL A 140 1.78 7.17 5.93
CA VAL A 140 2.42 7.67 4.70
C VAL A 140 1.48 8.62 3.94
N MET A 141 0.22 8.25 3.77
CA MET A 141 -0.78 9.10 3.09
C MET A 141 -0.99 10.43 3.83
N SER A 142 -1.09 10.40 5.16
CA SER A 142 -1.25 11.61 5.98
C SER A 142 -0.04 12.55 5.89
N ASP A 143 1.17 12.00 6.02
CA ASP A 143 2.41 12.78 5.92
C ASP A 143 2.59 13.39 4.53
N TYR A 144 2.19 12.67 3.49
CA TYR A 144 2.22 13.16 2.12
C TYR A 144 1.21 14.28 1.87
N GLN A 145 -0.02 14.16 2.40
CA GLN A 145 -1.02 15.22 2.32
C GLN A 145 -0.52 16.51 2.98
N LYS A 146 0.14 16.39 4.14
CA LYS A 146 0.78 17.52 4.82
C LYS A 146 1.91 18.12 3.98
N LEU A 147 2.74 17.31 3.34
CA LEU A 147 3.77 17.77 2.41
C LEU A 147 3.14 18.56 1.24
N ALA A 148 2.08 18.03 0.64
CA ALA A 148 1.38 18.67 -0.46
C ALA A 148 0.79 20.04 -0.07
N SER A 149 0.23 20.16 1.14
CA SER A 149 -0.25 21.45 1.66
C SER A 149 0.88 22.47 1.78
N LEU A 150 2.02 22.08 2.36
CA LEU A 150 3.19 22.96 2.47
C LEU A 150 3.76 23.35 1.09
N GLN A 151 3.73 22.43 0.12
CA GLN A 151 4.13 22.71 -1.27
C GLN A 151 3.21 23.74 -1.92
N LYS A 152 1.88 23.65 -1.71
CA LYS A 152 0.92 24.66 -2.20
C LYS A 152 1.20 26.04 -1.61
N GLU A 153 1.40 26.13 -0.30
CA GLU A 153 1.76 27.39 0.35
C GLU A 153 3.07 27.98 -0.18
N LEU A 154 4.08 27.14 -0.44
CA LEU A 154 5.32 27.57 -1.07
C LEU A 154 5.09 28.14 -2.48
N TYR A 155 4.24 27.49 -3.27
CA TYR A 155 3.90 27.92 -4.63
C TYR A 155 3.17 29.26 -4.65
N GLU A 156 2.25 29.48 -3.71
CA GLU A 156 1.58 30.76 -3.52
C GLU A 156 2.57 31.88 -3.16
N LEU A 157 3.50 31.62 -2.23
CA LEU A 157 4.53 32.59 -1.84
C LEU A 157 5.46 32.98 -3.01
N LEU A 158 5.74 32.07 -3.94
CA LEU A 158 6.60 32.36 -5.10
C LEU A 158 6.02 33.46 -6.00
N ILE A 159 4.70 33.54 -6.13
CA ILE A 159 4.03 34.50 -7.04
C ILE A 159 3.41 35.69 -6.31
N ALA A 160 3.36 35.67 -4.98
CA ALA A 160 2.85 36.77 -4.18
C ALA A 160 3.79 38.00 -4.28
N GLU A 161 3.19 39.16 -4.51
CA GLU A 161 3.93 40.42 -4.56
C GLU A 161 4.47 40.79 -3.17
N GLY A 162 5.72 41.21 -3.11
CA GLY A 162 6.35 41.64 -1.85
C GLY A 162 6.79 40.49 -0.92
N THR A 163 6.74 39.23 -1.36
CA THR A 163 7.28 38.11 -0.60
C THR A 163 8.76 38.33 -0.30
N GLU A 164 9.11 38.35 0.99
CA GLU A 164 10.48 38.48 1.43
C GLU A 164 11.25 37.16 1.25
N LEU A 165 12.53 37.25 0.88
CA LEU A 165 13.41 36.07 0.77
C LEU A 165 13.43 35.23 2.06
N LYS A 166 13.31 35.88 3.23
CA LYS A 166 13.24 35.20 4.52
C LYS A 166 12.00 34.31 4.65
N GLN A 167 10.84 34.76 4.17
CA GLN A 167 9.60 33.99 4.21
C GLN A 167 9.70 32.76 3.31
N LEU A 168 10.24 32.91 2.09
CA LEU A 168 10.50 31.79 1.18
C LEU A 168 11.43 30.75 1.79
N ASN A 169 12.53 31.19 2.42
CA ASN A 169 13.49 30.28 3.04
C ASN A 169 12.88 29.49 4.22
N ILE A 170 12.03 30.12 5.03
CA ILE A 170 11.31 29.43 6.11
C ILE A 170 10.38 28.37 5.53
N LYS A 171 9.55 28.72 4.55
CA LYS A 171 8.62 27.77 3.94
C LYS A 171 9.34 26.61 3.23
N LEU A 172 10.44 26.91 2.55
CA LEU A 172 11.28 25.88 1.92
C LEU A 172 11.87 24.90 2.96
N ALA A 173 12.30 25.40 4.11
CA ALA A 173 12.79 24.55 5.20
C ALA A 173 11.67 23.65 5.77
N GLU A 174 10.45 24.16 5.91
CA GLU A 174 9.28 23.36 6.33
C GLU A 174 8.95 22.26 5.32
N VAL A 175 8.94 22.58 4.01
CA VAL A 175 8.73 21.60 2.94
C VAL A 175 9.81 20.51 2.98
N ASN A 176 11.08 20.89 3.12
CA ASN A 176 12.18 19.93 3.19
C ASN A 176 12.07 19.03 4.42
N SER A 177 11.75 19.60 5.59
CA SER A 177 11.57 18.81 6.82
C SER A 177 10.39 17.84 6.71
N GLN A 178 9.26 18.27 6.14
CA GLN A 178 8.14 17.35 5.93
C GLN A 178 8.47 16.27 4.87
N ASN A 179 9.30 16.60 3.88
CA ASN A 179 9.78 15.59 2.91
C ASN A 179 10.64 14.51 3.59
N GLU A 180 11.51 14.87 4.55
CA GLU A 180 12.25 13.91 5.35
C GLU A 180 11.33 12.99 6.17
N ILE A 181 10.26 13.54 6.75
CA ILE A 181 9.23 12.76 7.47
C ILE A 181 8.55 11.76 6.53
N VAL A 182 8.15 12.20 5.32
CA VAL A 182 7.56 11.30 4.31
C VAL A 182 8.52 10.16 3.96
N GLN A 183 9.81 10.45 3.73
CA GLN A 183 10.79 9.40 3.41
C GLN A 183 11.00 8.42 4.57
N ALA A 184 10.99 8.91 5.81
CA ALA A 184 11.06 8.06 7.00
C ALA A 184 9.83 7.15 7.11
N SER A 185 8.62 7.69 6.94
CA SER A 185 7.37 6.91 6.99
C SER A 185 7.34 5.81 5.91
N ILE A 186 7.77 6.13 4.67
CA ILE A 186 7.89 5.16 3.57
C ILE A 186 8.90 4.05 3.93
N THR A 187 10.03 4.40 4.55
CA THR A 187 11.05 3.41 4.95
C THR A 187 10.47 2.42 5.97
N VAL A 188 9.73 2.91 6.96
CA VAL A 188 9.07 2.05 7.96
C VAL A 188 7.99 1.17 7.32
N TYR A 189 7.15 1.74 6.46
CA TYR A 189 6.13 0.99 5.72
C TYR A 189 6.73 -0.11 4.82
N ASN A 190 7.82 0.17 4.12
CA ASN A 190 8.52 -0.80 3.28
C ASN A 190 9.13 -1.93 4.14
N GLY A 191 9.71 -1.60 5.30
CA GLY A 191 10.19 -2.60 6.25
C GLY A 191 9.09 -3.53 6.74
N MET A 192 7.90 -2.99 7.03
CA MET A 192 6.75 -3.82 7.39
C MET A 192 6.25 -4.68 6.23
N THR A 193 6.24 -4.13 5.01
CA THR A 193 5.89 -4.90 3.80
C THR A 193 6.84 -6.09 3.59
N GLU A 194 8.13 -5.91 3.84
CA GLU A 194 9.09 -7.02 3.80
C GLU A 194 8.83 -8.05 4.90
N LYS A 195 8.51 -7.61 6.12
CA LYS A 195 8.16 -8.51 7.24
C LYS A 195 6.94 -9.38 6.90
N VAL A 196 5.90 -8.79 6.28
CA VAL A 196 4.74 -9.53 5.77
C VAL A 196 5.16 -10.60 4.76
N ASN A 197 6.04 -10.25 3.81
CA ASN A 197 6.51 -11.21 2.79
C ASN A 197 7.25 -12.39 3.41
N VAL A 198 8.18 -12.13 4.33
CA VAL A 198 8.98 -13.16 5.02
C VAL A 198 8.09 -14.09 5.86
N LEU A 199 7.16 -13.54 6.64
CA LEU A 199 6.24 -14.35 7.45
C LEU A 199 5.33 -15.20 6.59
N LYS A 200 4.76 -14.62 5.53
CA LYS A 200 3.94 -15.33 4.55
C LYS A 200 4.72 -16.52 3.97
N ASP A 201 5.92 -16.30 3.42
CA ASP A 201 6.72 -17.37 2.82
C ASP A 201 7.08 -18.48 3.83
N THR A 202 7.39 -18.10 5.08
CA THR A 202 7.68 -19.04 6.17
C THR A 202 6.47 -19.91 6.52
N ILE A 203 5.28 -19.31 6.57
CA ILE A 203 4.04 -20.02 6.89
C ILE A 203 3.70 -21.03 5.79
N PHE A 204 3.76 -20.63 4.51
CA PHE A 204 3.49 -21.54 3.39
C PHE A 204 4.49 -22.71 3.36
N ALA A 205 5.78 -22.46 3.57
CA ALA A 205 6.77 -23.53 3.67
C ALA A 205 6.47 -24.52 4.81
N ASN A 206 6.00 -24.03 5.96
CA ASN A 206 5.64 -24.88 7.10
C ASN A 206 4.35 -25.67 6.89
N LEU A 207 3.44 -25.20 6.04
CA LEU A 207 2.22 -25.90 5.66
C LEU A 207 2.51 -27.02 4.64
N GLU A 208 3.43 -26.79 3.69
CA GLU A 208 3.84 -27.77 2.69
C GLU A 208 4.66 -28.95 3.28
N ASN A 209 5.48 -28.71 4.31
CA ASN A 209 6.34 -29.72 4.94
C ASN A 209 5.59 -30.73 5.85
N LYS A 210 4.27 -30.84 5.75
CA LYS A 210 3.41 -31.72 6.57
C LYS A 210 2.63 -32.79 5.80
N GLU A 211 2.98 -33.06 4.54
CA GLU A 211 2.71 -34.35 3.89
C GLU A 211 3.76 -35.42 4.27
#